data_AF-A0A0G0P7N1-F1
#
_entry.id   AF-A0A0G0P7N1-F1
#
_cell.length_a   1.000
_cell.length_b   1.000
_cell.length_c   1.000
_cell.angle_alpha   90.00
_cell.angle_beta   90.00
_cell.angle_gamma   90.00
#
_symmetry.space_group_name_H-M   'P 1'
#
loop_
_entity.id
_entity.type
_entity.pdbx_description
1 polymer ?
#
loop_
_entity_poly.entity_id
_entity_poly.type
_entity_poly.pdbx_seq_one_letter_code
_entity_poly.pdbx_strand_id
1 'polypeptide(L)'
;SIIKSQKENFKDFLGYNFTATTKNIGMWAGQEELLRHSSGQYIVVLSVDIILDKNFLLYTIEAMERDASIGAVQPKIYRFDLDNTRVQTTKIIDTCGFKIFKSRRVINIKKIIINTTSKKKYLA
;
A
#
# COMPACT_ATOMS: atom_id res chain seq x y z
N SER A 1 -1.14 -9.01 -25.21
CA SER A 1 -0.46 -8.90 -23.91
C SER A 1 -1.36 -8.16 -22.94
N ILE A 2 -1.23 -8.41 -21.62
CA ILE A 2 -2.00 -7.73 -20.56
C ILE A 2 -1.86 -6.20 -20.66
N ILE A 3 -0.68 -5.70 -21.01
CA ILE A 3 -0.47 -4.26 -21.20
C ILE A 3 -1.36 -3.71 -22.32
N LYS A 4 -1.45 -4.40 -23.47
CA LYS A 4 -2.29 -3.94 -24.59
C LYS A 4 -3.77 -3.87 -24.18
N SER A 5 -4.26 -4.82 -23.40
CA SER A 5 -5.65 -4.78 -22.91
C SER A 5 -5.87 -3.68 -21.86
N GLN A 6 -4.86 -3.36 -21.05
CA GLN A 6 -5.01 -2.31 -20.04
C GLN A 6 -4.94 -0.90 -20.62
N LYS A 7 -4.17 -0.65 -21.70
CA LYS A 7 -4.08 0.69 -22.30
C LYS A 7 -5.43 1.34 -22.61
N GLU A 8 -6.38 0.55 -23.11
CA GLU A 8 -7.74 1.03 -23.38
C GLU A 8 -8.49 1.47 -22.12
N ASN A 9 -8.26 0.79 -20.99
CA ASN A 9 -8.91 1.10 -19.71
C ASN A 9 -8.40 2.42 -19.09
N PHE A 10 -7.20 2.87 -19.48
CA PHE A 10 -6.55 4.06 -18.90
C PHE A 10 -6.48 5.24 -19.87
N LYS A 11 -7.07 5.14 -21.07
CA LYS A 11 -7.00 6.17 -22.11
C LYS A 11 -7.46 7.56 -21.65
N ASP A 12 -8.39 7.61 -20.69
CA ASP A 12 -8.97 8.85 -20.16
C ASP A 12 -8.19 9.44 -18.97
N PHE A 13 -7.13 8.76 -18.50
CA PHE A 13 -6.27 9.27 -17.45
C PHE A 13 -5.30 10.32 -18.00
N LEU A 14 -5.07 11.39 -17.24
CA LEU A 14 -4.17 12.52 -17.56
C LEU A 14 -2.74 12.08 -17.96
N GLY A 15 -2.28 10.94 -17.47
CA GLY A 15 -1.03 10.34 -17.87
C GLY A 15 -0.89 8.93 -17.29
N TYR A 16 -0.42 7.99 -18.10
CA TYR A 16 -0.11 6.64 -17.66
C TYR A 16 1.08 6.11 -18.45
N ASN A 17 1.90 5.28 -17.81
CA ASN A 17 2.99 4.57 -18.45
C ASN A 17 2.91 3.09 -18.07
N PHE A 18 3.11 2.22 -19.05
CA PHE A 18 3.18 0.78 -18.85
C PHE A 18 4.56 0.28 -19.27
N THR A 19 5.27 -0.31 -18.32
CA THR A 19 6.59 -0.90 -18.55
C THR A 19 6.48 -2.43 -18.50
N ALA A 20 7.15 -3.11 -19.42
CA ALA A 20 7.21 -4.57 -19.50
C ALA A 20 8.66 -5.04 -19.40
N THR A 21 8.89 -6.14 -18.69
CA THR A 21 10.20 -6.82 -18.67
C THR A 21 10.10 -8.14 -19.41
N THR A 22 11.19 -8.54 -20.09
CA THR A 22 11.27 -9.83 -20.79
C THR A 22 11.56 -11.00 -19.85
N LYS A 23 11.93 -10.70 -18.59
CA LYS A 23 12.24 -11.67 -17.53
C LYS A 23 11.49 -11.29 -16.26
N ASN A 24 11.18 -12.26 -15.42
CA ASN A 24 10.64 -12.01 -14.08
C ASN A 24 11.78 -11.47 -13.19
N ILE A 25 11.67 -10.20 -12.80
CA ILE A 25 12.64 -9.52 -11.93
C ILE A 25 12.15 -9.41 -10.47
N GLY A 26 10.98 -9.98 -10.16
CA GLY A 26 10.34 -9.84 -8.85
C GLY A 26 9.71 -8.47 -8.61
N MET A 27 8.98 -8.36 -7.49
CA MET A 27 8.20 -7.16 -7.13
C MET A 27 9.10 -5.95 -6.87
N TRP A 28 10.16 -6.12 -6.06
CA TRP A 28 11.00 -4.99 -5.64
C TRP A 28 11.79 -4.37 -6.81
N ALA A 29 12.47 -5.19 -7.62
CA ALA A 29 13.18 -4.67 -8.78
C ALA A 29 12.24 -4.05 -9.82
N GLY A 30 10.99 -4.54 -9.92
CA GLY A 30 9.95 -3.93 -10.74
C GLY A 30 9.56 -2.53 -10.25
N GLN A 31 9.40 -2.35 -8.94
CA GLN A 31 9.10 -1.03 -8.36
C GLN A 31 10.26 -0.05 -8.54
N GLU A 32 11.50 -0.50 -8.35
CA GLU A 32 12.72 0.28 -8.62
C GLU A 32 12.85 0.69 -10.10
N GLU A 33 12.45 -0.19 -11.03
CA GLU A 33 12.35 0.18 -12.46
C GLU A 33 11.32 1.27 -12.68
N LEU A 34 10.10 1.13 -12.14
CA LEU A 34 9.05 2.14 -12.29
C LEU A 34 9.42 3.49 -11.63
N LEU A 35 10.18 3.46 -10.54
CA LEU A 35 10.68 4.66 -9.88
C LEU A 35 11.57 5.50 -10.81
N ARG A 36 12.37 4.86 -11.69
CA ARG A 36 13.20 5.58 -12.69
C ARG A 36 12.39 6.38 -13.70
N HIS A 37 11.11 6.03 -13.90
CA HIS A 37 10.20 6.74 -14.81
C HIS A 37 9.31 7.76 -14.09
N SER A 38 9.52 7.95 -12.78
CA SER A 38 8.70 8.84 -11.94
C SER A 38 9.44 10.15 -11.67
N SER A 39 8.74 11.29 -11.76
CA SER A 39 9.28 12.62 -11.48
C SER A 39 8.47 13.40 -10.42
N GLY A 40 7.58 12.72 -9.71
CA GLY A 40 6.74 13.32 -8.67
C GLY A 40 7.56 13.64 -7.41
N GLN A 41 7.17 14.70 -6.70
CA GLN A 41 7.75 15.04 -5.40
C GLN A 41 7.44 13.97 -4.35
N TYR A 42 6.26 13.36 -4.45
CA TYR A 42 5.83 12.22 -3.67
C TYR A 42 5.59 11.03 -4.60
N ILE A 43 5.98 9.84 -4.13
CA ILE A 43 5.67 8.58 -4.80
C ILE A 43 4.74 7.75 -3.91
N VAL A 44 3.79 7.08 -4.54
CA VAL A 44 2.88 6.16 -3.85
C VAL A 44 3.05 4.79 -4.50
N VAL A 45 3.54 3.85 -3.71
CA VAL A 45 3.79 2.49 -4.15
C VAL A 45 2.62 1.62 -3.72
N LEU A 46 1.86 1.11 -4.70
CA LEU A 46 0.64 0.33 -4.46
C LEU A 46 0.77 -1.07 -5.06
N SER A 47 0.23 -2.05 -4.32
CA SER A 47 -0.04 -3.38 -4.86
C SER A 47 -1.36 -3.38 -5.64
N VAL A 48 -1.52 -4.32 -6.57
CA VAL A 48 -2.70 -4.41 -7.46
C VAL A 48 -3.98 -4.84 -6.73
N ASP A 49 -3.86 -5.32 -5.51
CA ASP A 49 -4.92 -5.81 -4.63
C ASP A 49 -5.26 -4.84 -3.49
N ILE A 50 -4.85 -3.57 -3.62
CA ILE A 50 -5.12 -2.52 -2.63
C ILE A 50 -6.16 -1.55 -3.15
N ILE A 51 -7.11 -1.22 -2.27
CA ILE A 51 -8.08 -0.14 -2.48
C ILE A 51 -7.68 1.02 -1.58
N LEU A 52 -7.44 2.17 -2.18
CA LEU A 52 -7.03 3.37 -1.48
C LEU A 52 -8.23 4.05 -0.82
N ASP A 53 -8.10 4.45 0.45
CA ASP A 53 -9.11 5.31 1.06
C ASP A 53 -9.13 6.68 0.36
N LYS A 54 -10.32 7.23 0.15
CA LYS A 54 -10.53 8.50 -0.57
C LYS A 54 -9.73 9.68 -0.02
N ASN A 55 -9.37 9.66 1.27
CA ASN A 55 -8.63 10.72 1.93
C ASN A 55 -7.17 10.32 2.24
N PHE A 56 -6.72 9.12 1.84
CA PHE A 56 -5.41 8.62 2.23
C PHE A 56 -4.27 9.53 1.77
N LEU A 57 -4.29 9.96 0.50
CA LEU A 57 -3.24 10.81 -0.06
C LEU A 57 -3.22 12.19 0.59
N LEU A 58 -4.41 12.79 0.79
CA LEU A 58 -4.55 14.08 1.44
C LEU A 58 -3.85 14.10 2.80
N TYR A 59 -4.24 13.19 3.70
CA TYR A 59 -3.68 13.15 5.04
C TYR A 59 -2.21 12.71 5.08
N THR A 60 -1.79 11.86 4.15
CA THR A 60 -0.39 11.41 4.08
C THR A 60 0.53 12.55 3.66
N ILE A 61 0.16 13.30 2.62
CA ILE A 61 0.94 14.45 2.14
C ILE A 61 0.94 15.54 3.21
N GLU A 62 -0.21 15.88 3.80
CA GLU A 62 -0.28 16.88 4.89
C GLU A 62 0.64 16.54 6.07
N ALA A 63 0.78 15.26 6.43
CA ALA A 63 1.67 14.83 7.49
C ALA A 63 3.14 15.01 7.11
N MET A 64 3.52 14.66 5.88
CA MET A 64 4.89 14.80 5.38
C MET A 64 5.29 16.26 5.18
N GLU A 65 4.37 17.11 4.71
CA GLU A 65 4.60 18.56 4.55
C GLU A 65 4.75 19.26 5.91
N ARG A 66 4.02 18.80 6.93
CA ARG A 66 4.11 19.36 8.30
C ARG A 66 5.42 19.01 9.00
N ASP A 67 6.02 17.87 8.68
CA ASP A 67 7.24 17.39 9.32
C ASP A 67 8.19 16.81 8.27
N ALA A 68 9.13 17.65 7.84
CA ALA A 68 10.16 17.30 6.86
C ALA A 68 11.12 16.18 7.32
N SER A 69 11.07 15.75 8.60
CA SER A 69 11.82 14.58 9.06
C SER A 69 11.19 13.25 8.62
N ILE A 70 9.93 13.28 8.16
CA ILE A 70 9.21 12.08 7.69
C ILE A 70 9.61 11.78 6.24
N GLY A 71 10.49 10.80 6.06
CA GLY A 71 10.91 10.33 4.73
C GLY A 71 9.92 9.36 4.06
N ALA A 72 9.06 8.68 4.82
CA ALA A 72 8.08 7.73 4.29
C ALA A 72 6.92 7.51 5.27
N VAL A 73 5.75 7.21 4.73
CA VAL A 73 4.55 6.86 5.51
C VAL A 73 4.08 5.46 5.12
N GLN A 74 3.74 4.65 6.11
CA GLN A 74 3.17 3.32 5.90
C GLN A 74 1.69 3.35 6.28
N PRO A 75 0.80 2.85 5.41
CA PRO A 75 -0.62 2.83 5.71
C PRO A 75 -0.94 1.83 6.81
N LYS A 76 -2.04 2.10 7.51
CA LYS A 76 -2.79 1.04 8.18
C LYS A 76 -3.65 0.34 7.14
N ILE A 77 -3.46 -0.96 6.98
CA ILE A 77 -4.17 -1.78 6.00
C ILE A 77 -5.25 -2.59 6.71
N TYR A 78 -6.47 -2.47 6.20
CA TYR A 78 -7.60 -3.29 6.62
C TYR A 78 -7.81 -4.42 5.61
N ARG A 79 -8.21 -5.58 6.12
CA ARG A 79 -8.64 -6.68 5.26
C ARG A 79 -10.00 -6.33 4.65
N PHE A 80 -10.19 -6.68 3.39
CA PHE A 80 -11.51 -6.80 2.78
C PHE A 80 -11.73 -8.27 2.40
N ASP A 81 -13.00 -8.65 2.30
CA ASP A 81 -13.40 -9.94 1.76
C ASP A 81 -14.13 -9.74 0.43
N LEU A 82 -14.21 -10.81 -0.38
CA LEU A 82 -14.91 -10.81 -1.65
C LEU A 82 -16.15 -11.69 -1.52
N ASP A 83 -17.33 -11.11 -1.76
CA ASP A 83 -18.60 -11.84 -1.84
C ASP A 83 -19.16 -11.69 -3.24
N ASN A 84 -19.21 -12.79 -4.00
CA ASN A 84 -19.70 -12.80 -5.38
C ASN A 84 -19.11 -11.66 -6.24
N THR A 85 -17.79 -11.43 -6.13
CA THR A 85 -17.01 -10.34 -6.76
C THR A 85 -17.21 -8.93 -6.21
N ARG A 86 -18.07 -8.72 -5.21
CA ARG A 86 -18.20 -7.45 -4.50
C ARG A 86 -17.23 -7.36 -3.35
N VAL A 87 -16.54 -6.23 -3.26
CA VAL A 87 -15.64 -5.91 -2.14
C VAL A 87 -16.46 -5.59 -0.89
N GLN A 88 -16.18 -6.30 0.20
CA GLN A 88 -16.70 -5.98 1.52
C GLN A 88 -15.55 -5.55 2.43
N THR A 89 -15.48 -4.26 2.76
CA THR A 89 -14.46 -3.74 3.69
C THR A 89 -14.73 -4.21 5.11
N THR A 90 -13.70 -4.65 5.82
CA THR A 90 -13.81 -5.05 7.23
C THR A 90 -13.10 -4.04 8.14
N LYS A 91 -13.31 -4.16 9.45
CA LYS A 91 -12.53 -3.43 10.48
C LYS A 91 -11.32 -4.22 10.99
N ILE A 92 -11.02 -5.36 10.37
CA ILE A 92 -9.89 -6.22 10.75
C ILE A 92 -8.63 -5.59 10.19
N ILE A 93 -7.73 -5.17 11.08
CA ILE A 93 -6.42 -4.65 10.72
C ILE A 93 -5.52 -5.82 10.33
N ASP A 94 -4.98 -5.81 9.11
CA ASP A 94 -3.92 -6.75 8.73
C ASP A 94 -2.54 -6.26 9.19
N THR A 95 -2.25 -4.98 8.99
CA THR A 95 -1.00 -4.35 9.41
C THR A 95 -1.17 -2.85 9.68
N CYS A 96 -0.44 -2.30 10.64
CA CYS A 96 -0.24 -0.86 10.83
C CYS A 96 1.14 -0.41 10.33
N GLY A 97 1.73 -1.15 9.40
CA GLY A 97 3.11 -0.96 8.94
C GLY A 97 4.11 -1.87 9.67
N PHE A 98 5.38 -1.56 9.48
CA PHE A 98 6.54 -2.31 9.92
C PHE A 98 7.48 -1.43 10.72
N LYS A 99 7.91 -1.93 11.88
CA LYS A 99 9.03 -1.37 12.62
C LYS A 99 10.32 -1.99 12.08
N ILE A 100 11.17 -1.14 11.51
CA ILE A 100 12.50 -1.52 11.01
C ILE A 100 13.55 -1.09 12.04
N PHE A 101 14.33 -2.04 12.54
CA PHE A 101 15.38 -1.79 13.51
C PHE A 101 16.72 -1.55 12.82
N LYS A 102 17.67 -0.87 13.49
CA LYS A 102 19.05 -0.70 12.98
C LYS A 102 19.74 -2.02 12.65
N SER A 103 19.34 -3.12 13.30
CA SER A 103 19.79 -4.48 13.01
C SER A 103 19.20 -5.09 11.73
N ARG A 104 18.40 -4.33 10.97
CA ARG A 104 17.61 -4.77 9.81
C ARG A 104 16.52 -5.79 10.13
N ARG A 105 16.28 -6.08 11.41
CA ARG A 105 15.09 -6.81 11.84
C ARG A 105 13.85 -5.99 11.48
N VAL A 106 12.85 -6.65 10.92
CA VAL A 106 11.56 -6.05 10.56
C VAL A 106 10.46 -6.74 11.36
N ILE A 107 9.59 -5.96 12.00
CA ILE A 107 8.45 -6.47 12.76
C ILE A 107 7.18 -5.82 12.24
N ASN A 108 6.19 -6.62 11.85
CA ASN A 108 4.86 -6.11 11.52
C ASN A 108 4.19 -5.56 12.79
N ILE A 109 3.78 -4.30 12.73
CA ILE A 109 3.02 -3.63 13.77
C ILE A 109 1.55 -4.02 13.56
N LYS A 110 1.15 -5.21 14.01
CA LYS A 110 -0.27 -5.58 14.05
C LYS A 110 -0.89 -5.03 15.33
N LYS A 111 -1.85 -4.11 15.21
CA LYS A 111 -2.71 -3.75 16.35
C LYS A 111 -3.92 -4.67 16.34
N ILE A 112 -3.93 -5.67 17.22
CA ILE A 112 -5.14 -6.46 17.48
C ILE A 112 -6.16 -5.51 18.13
N ILE A 113 -7.22 -5.17 17.41
CA ILE A 113 -8.42 -4.61 18.04
C ILE A 113 -9.14 -5.79 18.68
N ILE A 114 -8.95 -5.94 19.99
CA ILE A 114 -9.79 -6.81 20.81
C ILE A 114 -11.13 -6.08 20.94
N ASN A 115 -12.17 -6.61 20.32
CA ASN A 115 -13.51 -6.09 20.57
C ASN A 115 -13.85 -6.37 22.04
N THR A 116 -14.27 -5.33 22.75
CA THR A 116 -14.58 -5.29 24.18
C THR A 116 -15.84 -6.09 24.51
N THR A 117 -15.77 -7.42 24.41
CA THR A 117 -16.64 -8.31 25.19
C THR A 117 -15.94 -9.65 25.40
N SER A 118 -15.68 -9.99 26.65
CA SER A 118 -15.05 -11.21 27.19
C SER A 118 -13.51 -11.24 27.32
N LYS A 119 -13.11 -11.07 28.59
CA LYS A 119 -11.89 -11.48 29.30
C LYS A 119 -10.57 -11.65 28.51
N LYS A 120 -9.67 -10.71 28.82
CA LYS A 120 -8.20 -10.77 28.70
C LYS A 120 -7.63 -12.18 28.93
N LYS A 121 -6.78 -12.61 28.00
CA LYS A 121 -5.52 -13.31 28.31
C LYS A 121 -4.50 -12.93 27.24
N TYR A 122 -3.48 -12.17 27.65
CA TYR A 122 -2.27 -11.97 26.89
C TYR A 122 -1.26 -13.00 27.40
N LEU A 123 -0.63 -13.74 26.49
CA LEU A 123 0.64 -14.42 26.75
C LEU A 123 1.70 -13.68 25.93
N ALA A 124 2.83 -13.46 26.60
CA ALA A 124 3.99 -12.70 26.15
C ALA A 124 4.66 -13.26 24.91
#